data_AF-A0ABD0RWR6-F1
#
_entry.id   AF-A0ABD0RWR6-F1
#
_cell.length_a   1.000
_cell.length_b   1.000
_cell.length_c   1.000
_cell.angle_alpha   90.00
_cell.angle_beta   90.00
_cell.angle_gamma   90.00
#
_symmetry.space_group_name_H-M   'P 1'
#
loop_
_entity.id
_entity.type
_entity.pdbx_description
1 polymer ?
#
loop_
_entity_poly.entity_id
_entity_poly.type
_entity_poly.pdbx_seq_one_letter_code
_entity_poly.pdbx_strand_id
1 'polypeptide(L)' 'MSSLLYLSPEQLVGLMFDDVPGLPEKSVVIDGVFDQLIASPQKERIVSTLLIMVESSKT' A
#
# COMPACT_ATOMS: atom_id res chain seq x y z
N MET A 1 14.72 -8.37 -0.49
CA MET A 1 13.71 -9.03 0.37
C MET A 1 12.61 -8.00 0.60
N SER A 2 11.49 -8.16 -0.08
CA SER A 2 10.45 -7.12 -0.16
C SER A 2 9.52 -7.23 1.06
N SER A 3 9.88 -6.57 2.17
CA SER A 3 9.11 -6.62 3.44
C SER A 3 7.67 -6.14 3.34
N LEU A 4 7.29 -5.40 2.28
CA LEU A 4 5.87 -5.00 2.10
C LEU A 4 4.95 -6.20 1.82
N LEU A 5 5.49 -7.38 1.47
CA LEU A 5 4.69 -8.59 1.21
C LEU A 5 4.02 -9.12 2.49
N TYR A 6 4.54 -8.73 3.65
CA TYR A 6 4.01 -9.10 4.96
C TYR A 6 3.07 -8.05 5.56
N LEU A 7 2.91 -6.89 4.92
CA LEU A 7 2.06 -5.82 5.44
C LEU A 7 0.60 -6.04 5.09
N SER A 8 -0.29 -5.86 6.07
CA SER A 8 -1.73 -5.89 5.83
C SER A 8 -2.15 -4.76 4.87
N PRO A 9 -3.25 -4.93 4.11
CA PRO A 9 -3.83 -3.88 3.26
C PRO A 9 -3.94 -2.52 3.97
N GLU A 10 -4.37 -2.52 5.23
CA GLU A 10 -4.49 -1.32 6.06
C GLU A 10 -3.14 -0.65 6.34
N GLN A 11 -2.08 -1.46 6.54
CA GLN A 11 -0.72 -0.93 6.77
C GLN A 11 -0.10 -0.40 5.47
N LEU A 12 -0.42 -1.00 4.32
CA LEU A 12 -0.01 -0.49 3.01
C LEU A 12 -0.65 0.88 2.76
N VAL A 13 -1.96 1.00 3.03
CA VAL A 13 -2.68 2.27 2.93
C VAL A 13 -2.13 3.29 3.92
N GLY A 14 -1.88 2.89 5.18
CA GLY A 14 -1.19 3.73 6.15
C GLY A 14 0.16 4.23 5.61
N LEU A 15 0.99 3.36 5.02
CA LEU A 15 2.26 3.77 4.42
C LEU A 15 2.11 4.80 3.28
N MET A 16 1.03 4.73 2.51
CA MET A 16 0.76 5.62 1.38
C MET A 16 0.18 6.98 1.82
N PHE A 17 -0.62 7.00 2.90
CA PHE A 17 -1.30 8.20 3.38
C PHE A 17 -0.56 8.91 4.52
N ASP A 18 -0.06 8.16 5.50
CA ASP A 18 0.69 8.71 6.63
C ASP A 18 2.06 9.22 6.18
N ASP A 19 2.44 10.40 6.65
CA ASP A 19 3.80 10.90 6.56
C ASP A 19 4.66 10.20 7.62
N VAL A 20 5.16 9.01 7.27
CA VAL A 20 6.02 8.23 8.15
C VAL A 20 7.44 8.82 8.11
N PRO A 21 7.99 9.27 9.25
CA PRO A 21 9.34 9.82 9.29
C PRO A 21 10.36 8.73 8.93
N GLY A 22 11.14 8.96 7.87
CA GLY A 22 12.13 8.01 7.35
C GLY A 22 11.68 7.20 6.12
N LEU A 23 10.44 7.40 5.64
CA LEU A 23 10.01 6.87 4.34
C LEU A 23 10.57 7.72 3.18
N PRO A 24 10.90 7.11 2.03
CA PRO A 24 11.13 7.84 0.80
C PRO A 24 9.87 8.58 0.35
N GLU A 25 10.00 9.41 -0.68
CA GLU A 25 8.92 10.21 -1.26
C GLU A 25 7.63 9.39 -1.43
N LYS A 26 6.47 9.97 -1.10
CA LYS A 26 5.17 9.28 -1.13
C LYS A 26 4.91 8.57 -2.47
N SER A 27 5.36 9.18 -3.57
CA SER A 27 5.33 8.61 -4.93
C SER A 27 6.03 7.25 -5.00
N VAL A 28 7.26 7.16 -4.49
CA VAL A 28 8.07 5.93 -4.46
C VAL A 28 7.45 4.86 -3.57
N VAL A 29 6.82 5.27 -2.47
CA VAL A 29 6.13 4.35 -1.56
C VAL A 29 4.88 3.78 -2.22
N ILE A 30 4.06 4.63 -2.82
CA ILE A 30 2.87 4.23 -3.57
C ILE A 30 3.26 3.26 -4.69
N ASP A 31 4.25 3.61 -5.51
CA ASP A 31 4.73 2.73 -6.58
C ASP A 31 5.23 1.39 -6.04
N GLY A 32 5.98 1.37 -4.93
CA GLY A 32 6.46 0.13 -4.32
C GLY A 32 5.34 -0.76 -3.74
N VAL A 33 4.27 -0.15 -3.23
CA VAL A 33 3.06 -0.86 -2.79
C VAL A 33 2.30 -1.41 -3.99
N PHE A 34 2.08 -0.59 -5.03
CA PHE A 34 1.38 -1.00 -6.25
C PHE A 34 2.12 -2.10 -7.01
N ASP A 35 3.44 -1.99 -7.17
CA ASP A 35 4.28 -3.04 -7.78
C ASP A 35 4.12 -4.37 -7.04
N GLN A 36 4.04 -4.34 -5.71
CA GLN A 36 3.80 -5.55 -4.94
C GLN A 36 2.39 -6.10 -5.05
N LEU A 37 1.39 -5.22 -5.08
CA LEU A 37 0.01 -5.63 -5.32
C LEU A 37 -0.10 -6.30 -6.69
N ILE A 38 0.49 -5.71 -7.73
CA ILE A 38 0.52 -6.26 -9.09
C ILE A 38 1.34 -7.55 -9.18
N ALA A 39 2.46 -7.65 -8.46
CA ALA A 39 3.27 -8.87 -8.40
C ALA A 39 2.60 -9.99 -7.59
N SER A 40 1.65 -9.66 -6.71
CA SER A 40 0.92 -10.63 -5.90
C SER A 40 -0.14 -11.35 -6.74
N PRO A 41 -0.13 -12.69 -6.81
CA PRO A 41 -1.20 -13.45 -7.47
C PRO A 41 -2.55 -13.37 -6.74
N GLN A 42 -2.57 -12.81 -5.52
CA GLN A 42 -3.78 -12.70 -4.69
C GLN A 42 -4.57 -11.44 -5.06
N LYS A 43 -5.42 -11.56 -6.08
CA LYS A 43 -6.32 -10.48 -6.54
C LYS A 43 -7.20 -9.93 -5.42
N GLU A 44 -7.66 -10.76 -4.50
CA GLU A 44 -8.47 -10.31 -3.35
C GLU A 44 -7.73 -9.29 -2.49
N ARG A 45 -6.43 -9.50 -2.26
CA ARG A 45 -5.59 -8.57 -1.49
C ARG A 45 -5.44 -7.22 -2.18
N ILE A 46 -5.35 -7.22 -3.52
CA ILE A 46 -5.32 -5.98 -4.33
C ILE A 46 -6.63 -5.22 -4.19
N VAL A 47 -7.75 -5.91 -4.39
CA VAL A 47 -9.08 -5.30 -4.30
C VAL A 47 -9.33 -4.74 -2.90
N SER A 48 -9.00 -5.47 -1.84
CA SER A 48 -9.11 -4.98 -0.46
C SER A 48 -8.21 -3.76 -0.20
N THR A 49 -6.96 -3.78 -0.67
CA THR A 49 -6.03 -2.66 -0.46
C THR A 49 -6.50 -1.41 -1.18
N LEU A 50 -6.92 -1.52 -2.45
CA LEU A 50 -7.45 -0.40 -3.22
C LEU A 50 -8.78 0.12 -2.64
N LEU A 51 -9.65 -0.77 -2.16
CA LEU A 51 -10.90 -0.38 -1.52
C LEU A 51 -10.64 0.45 -0.26
N ILE A 52 -9.76 -0.04 0.63
CA ILE A 52 -9.37 0.69 1.85
C ILE A 52 -8.72 2.03 1.47
N MET A 53 -7.88 2.06 0.42
CA MET A 53 -7.25 3.29 -0.07
C MET A 53 -8.28 4.35 -0.49
N VAL A 54 -9.33 3.93 -1.20
CA VAL A 54 -10.43 4.80 -1.63
C VAL A 54 -11.25 5.28 -0.43
N GLU A 55 -11.51 4.43 0.55
CA GLU A 55 -12.22 4.82 1.77
C GLU A 55 -11.39 5.81 2.62
N SER A 56 -10.09 5.59 2.74
CA SER A 56 -9.17 6.50 3.44
C SER A 56 -9.00 7.85 2.76
N SER A 57 -9.13 7.91 1.42
CA SER A 57 -9.05 9.17 0.66
C SER A 57 -10.28 10.08 0.81
N LYS A 58 -11.38 9.59 1.40
CA LYS A 58 -12.66 10.30 1.51
C LYS A 58 -12.79 11.13 2.80
N THR A 59 -11.81 11.02 3.71
CA THR A 59 -11.65 11.85 4.92
C THR A 59 -10.83 13.09 4.60
#